data_AF-A0A2V8TI40-F1
#
_entry.id   AF-A0A2V8TI40-F1
#
_cell.length_a   1.000
_cell.length_b   1.000
_cell.length_c   1.000
_cell.angle_alpha   90.00
_cell.angle_beta   90.00
_cell.angle_gamma   90.00
#
_symmetry.space_group_name_H-M   'P 1'
#
loop_
_entity.id
_entity.type
_entity.pdbx_description
1 polymer ?
#
loop_
_entity_poly.entity_id
_entity_poly.type
_entity_poly.pdbx_seq_one_letter_code
_entity_poly.pdbx_strand_id
1 'polypeptide(L)'
;MLLLVAWTPYGIAYRKTLSTEQFMGLIGRDAIDDNNVYLALMRQAAEGKVLFSNNFTPEPNRPALFNFIYLVLGRLAGATGWSLDLVHRLFGGLSIVLLVLVTYAFIATAIRKPWYRRMALVLACFGVGFVWLAQLGYRLTGIHSKTVDSWLVETSLFHAMLVYPHFVFSAALIVGSLLFLLKAERAGRYAPALAGGLFAAILAASHTFEVVVLLPTAVTYFLLDGMVRGRIPDPRRWLYMVLIVGLPLPVLLLNRWTLTREPMWGNVVARLNFYTPDPFRLALGLGASFFIVLLTFDGFLRPNRSAGERMAKAWLLVALALAYFP
;
A
#
# COMPACT_ATOMS: atom_id res chain seq x y z
N MET A 1 19.57 1.52 7.37
CA MET A 1 19.37 2.96 7.64
C MET A 1 17.89 3.33 7.72
N LEU A 2 17.07 3.08 6.69
CA LEU A 2 15.63 3.43 6.70
C LEU A 2 14.87 2.87 7.91
N LEU A 3 15.07 1.59 8.25
CA LEU A 3 14.49 0.97 9.45
C LEU A 3 14.87 1.70 10.75
N LEU A 4 16.14 2.08 10.89
CA LEU A 4 16.62 2.79 12.08
C LEU A 4 15.93 4.14 12.20
N VAL A 5 15.79 4.86 11.08
CA VAL A 5 15.06 6.14 11.04
C VAL A 5 13.59 5.93 11.42
N ALA A 6 12.92 4.92 10.86
CA ALA A 6 11.52 4.63 11.15
C ALA A 6 11.29 4.20 12.61
N TRP A 7 12.26 3.52 13.23
CA TRP A 7 12.15 3.05 14.62
C TRP A 7 12.64 4.07 15.66
N THR A 8 13.36 5.11 15.23
CA THR A 8 13.89 6.15 16.13
C THR A 8 12.78 6.82 16.96
N PRO A 9 11.63 7.23 16.38
CA PRO A 9 10.52 7.80 17.16
C PRO A 9 10.02 6.86 18.26
N TYR A 10 9.95 5.56 18.00
CA TYR A 10 9.55 4.55 18.99
C TYR A 10 10.56 4.46 20.13
N GLY A 11 11.86 4.38 19.82
CA GLY A 11 12.92 4.36 20.83
C GLY A 11 12.91 5.63 21.71
N ILE A 12 12.64 6.80 21.13
CA ILE A 12 12.50 8.06 21.86
C ILE A 12 11.26 8.01 22.76
N ALA A 13 10.12 7.53 22.25
CA ALA A 13 8.88 7.44 23.02
C ALA A 13 9.03 6.54 24.25
N TYR A 14 9.56 5.32 24.10
CA TYR A 14 9.82 4.44 25.26
C TYR A 14 10.72 5.11 26.30
N ARG A 15 11.79 5.81 25.89
CA ARG A 15 12.70 6.51 26.81
C ARG A 15 12.08 7.72 27.52
N LYS A 16 11.13 8.38 26.88
CA LYS A 16 10.47 9.59 27.43
C LYS A 16 9.22 9.28 28.26
N THR A 17 8.75 8.03 28.26
CA THR A 17 7.62 7.60 29.09
C THR A 17 7.91 7.88 30.56
N LEU A 18 7.02 8.61 31.23
CA LEU A 18 7.12 8.87 32.67
C LEU A 18 6.93 7.56 33.44
N SER A 19 7.47 7.47 34.66
CA SER A 19 7.32 6.28 35.50
C SER A 19 5.88 5.98 35.91
N THR A 20 4.97 6.95 35.76
CA THR A 20 3.53 6.84 36.04
C THR A 20 2.69 6.48 34.81
N GLU A 21 3.30 6.39 33.63
CA GLU A 21 2.61 6.18 32.36
C GLU A 21 3.15 4.94 31.63
N GLN A 22 2.40 4.45 30.66
CA GLN A 22 2.83 3.37 29.78
C GLN A 22 2.69 3.79 28.33
N PHE A 23 3.79 3.71 27.58
CA PHE A 23 3.73 3.89 26.13
C PHE A 23 3.11 2.66 25.49
N MET A 24 2.00 2.86 24.79
CA MET A 24 1.22 1.79 24.15
C MET A 24 1.84 1.22 22.87
N GLY A 25 3.04 1.68 22.50
CA GLY A 25 3.75 1.17 21.34
C GLY A 25 3.24 1.68 19.99
N LEU A 26 2.43 2.74 19.98
CA LEU A 26 1.82 3.38 18.80
C LEU A 26 2.26 4.84 18.68
N ILE A 27 2.49 5.32 17.46
CA ILE A 27 2.89 6.71 17.17
C ILE A 27 1.95 7.31 16.13
N GLY A 28 1.67 8.61 16.28
CA GLY A 28 0.77 9.36 15.40
C GLY A 28 -0.62 9.44 16.02
N ARG A 29 -0.99 10.62 16.52
CA ARG A 29 -2.26 10.84 17.24
C ARG A 29 -3.46 10.34 16.43
N ASP A 30 -3.50 10.68 15.15
CA ASP A 30 -4.64 10.40 14.27
C ASP A 30 -4.75 8.91 13.89
N ALA A 31 -3.75 8.11 14.24
CA ALA A 31 -3.70 6.69 13.89
C ALA A 31 -3.87 5.74 15.08
N ILE A 32 -4.01 6.28 16.29
CA ILE A 32 -4.20 5.47 17.49
C ILE A 32 -5.48 4.63 17.38
N ASP A 33 -6.56 5.24 16.87
CA ASP A 33 -7.87 4.60 16.78
C ASP A 33 -7.85 3.39 15.83
N ASP A 34 -7.35 3.57 14.61
CA ASP A 34 -7.22 2.49 13.63
C ASP A 34 -6.29 1.37 14.12
N ASN A 35 -5.15 1.74 14.70
CA ASN A 35 -4.20 0.76 15.21
C ASN A 35 -4.78 -0.07 16.36
N ASN A 36 -5.63 0.51 17.20
CA ASN A 36 -6.31 -0.24 18.25
C ASN A 36 -7.28 -1.28 17.67
N VAL A 37 -7.94 -0.99 16.54
CA VAL A 37 -8.75 -1.99 15.82
C VAL A 37 -7.88 -3.18 15.42
N TYR A 38 -6.73 -2.93 14.81
CA TYR A 38 -5.81 -3.98 14.37
C TYR A 38 -5.24 -4.80 15.53
N LEU A 39 -4.83 -4.15 16.62
CA LEU A 39 -4.36 -4.82 17.82
C LEU A 39 -5.47 -5.66 18.47
N ALA A 40 -6.73 -5.24 18.42
CA ALA A 40 -7.86 -6.04 18.87
C ALA A 40 -8.08 -7.30 18.01
N LEU A 41 -7.89 -7.22 16.69
CA LEU A 41 -7.93 -8.39 15.81
C LEU A 41 -6.78 -9.36 16.14
N MET A 42 -5.56 -8.84 16.31
CA MET A 42 -4.40 -9.63 16.72
C MET A 42 -4.62 -10.29 18.09
N ARG A 43 -5.24 -9.59 19.04
CA ARG A 43 -5.57 -10.14 20.35
C ARG A 43 -6.51 -11.33 20.24
N GLN A 44 -7.59 -11.20 19.48
CA GLN A 44 -8.53 -12.29 19.23
C GLN A 44 -7.86 -13.50 18.56
N ALA A 45 -6.96 -13.26 17.61
CA ALA A 45 -6.18 -14.31 16.97
C ALA A 45 -5.19 -15.00 17.93
N ALA A 46 -4.56 -14.26 18.84
CA ALA A 46 -3.71 -14.80 19.89
C ALA A 46 -4.48 -15.69 20.86
N GLU A 47 -5.75 -15.38 21.10
CA GLU A 47 -6.71 -16.19 21.89
C GLU A 47 -7.24 -17.41 21.13
N GLY A 48 -6.78 -17.66 19.90
CA GLY A 48 -7.14 -18.85 19.14
C GLY A 48 -8.36 -18.69 18.22
N LYS A 49 -8.91 -17.48 18.08
CA LYS A 49 -10.00 -17.20 17.13
C LYS A 49 -9.48 -17.15 15.69
N VAL A 50 -10.36 -17.42 14.72
CA VAL A 50 -10.07 -17.34 13.27
C VAL A 50 -10.91 -16.24 12.62
N LEU A 51 -12.16 -16.10 13.07
CA LEU A 51 -13.04 -15.00 12.73
C LEU A 51 -13.12 -14.03 13.90
N PHE A 52 -13.20 -12.74 13.60
CA PHE A 52 -13.12 -11.68 14.59
C PHE A 52 -14.44 -10.93 14.74
N SER A 53 -14.78 -10.61 15.98
CA SER A 53 -15.85 -9.68 16.35
C SER A 53 -15.33 -8.25 16.34
N ASN A 54 -16.24 -7.29 16.19
CA ASN A 54 -15.94 -5.89 16.42
C ASN A 54 -16.13 -5.56 17.90
N ASN A 55 -15.03 -5.18 18.58
CA ASN A 55 -15.05 -4.84 20.00
C ASN A 55 -15.23 -3.32 20.24
N PHE A 56 -15.33 -2.52 19.17
CA PHE A 56 -15.48 -1.06 19.22
C PHE A 56 -16.93 -0.61 19.04
N THR A 57 -17.87 -1.52 19.26
CA THR A 57 -19.31 -1.25 19.28
C THR A 57 -19.91 -1.86 20.55
N PRO A 58 -20.92 -1.21 21.16
CA PRO A 58 -21.74 -1.84 22.18
C PRO A 58 -22.75 -2.85 21.60
N GLU A 59 -23.02 -2.81 20.29
CA GLU A 59 -23.97 -3.71 19.63
C GLU A 59 -23.41 -5.14 19.55
N PRO A 60 -24.20 -6.16 19.98
CA PRO A 60 -23.81 -7.55 19.83
C PRO A 60 -23.56 -7.90 18.35
N ASN A 61 -22.39 -8.45 18.07
CA ASN A 61 -22.00 -8.85 16.72
C ASN A 61 -21.34 -10.22 16.73
N ARG A 62 -21.56 -10.97 15.66
CA ARG A 62 -20.97 -12.30 15.51
C ARG A 62 -19.53 -12.18 15.01
N PRO A 63 -18.62 -13.09 15.41
CA PRO A 63 -17.29 -13.14 14.82
C PRO A 63 -17.40 -13.55 13.36
N ALA A 64 -17.11 -12.62 12.45
CA ALA A 64 -17.27 -12.85 11.03
C ALA A 64 -16.20 -12.20 10.15
N LEU A 65 -15.45 -11.23 10.69
CA LEU A 65 -14.35 -10.64 9.95
C LEU A 65 -13.20 -11.64 9.86
N PHE A 66 -12.79 -11.97 8.65
CA PHE A 66 -11.53 -12.65 8.39
C PHE A 66 -10.50 -11.63 7.93
N ASN A 67 -9.37 -11.55 8.63
CA ASN A 67 -8.23 -10.75 8.20
C ASN A 67 -6.96 -11.59 8.33
N PHE A 68 -6.39 -11.97 7.19
CA PHE A 68 -5.29 -12.94 7.15
C PHE A 68 -4.04 -12.44 7.87
N ILE A 69 -3.70 -11.16 7.70
CA ILE A 69 -2.45 -10.64 8.26
C ILE A 69 -2.51 -10.58 9.78
N TYR A 70 -3.62 -10.08 10.33
CA TYR A 70 -3.77 -10.00 11.78
C TYR A 70 -4.05 -11.36 12.43
N LEU A 71 -4.59 -12.32 11.67
CA LEU A 71 -4.63 -13.73 12.09
C LEU A 71 -3.21 -14.27 12.28
N VAL A 72 -2.34 -14.15 11.27
CA VAL A 72 -0.96 -14.65 11.35
C VAL A 72 -0.18 -13.95 12.47
N LEU A 73 -0.26 -12.63 12.56
CA LEU A 73 0.44 -11.86 13.59
C LEU A 73 -0.06 -12.17 15.00
N GLY A 74 -1.38 -12.29 15.19
CA GLY A 74 -1.93 -12.68 16.48
C GLY A 74 -1.55 -14.10 16.90
N ARG A 75 -1.57 -15.05 15.96
CA ARG A 75 -1.12 -16.44 16.23
C ARG A 75 0.35 -16.48 16.62
N LEU A 76 1.20 -15.68 15.96
CA LEU A 76 2.60 -15.54 16.33
C LEU A 76 2.75 -14.99 17.75
N ALA A 77 1.99 -13.95 18.12
CA ALA A 77 2.00 -13.40 19.47
C ALA A 77 1.55 -14.43 20.52
N GLY A 78 0.46 -15.16 20.26
CA GLY A 78 -0.05 -16.19 21.15
C GLY A 78 0.94 -17.36 21.34
N ALA A 79 1.63 -17.78 20.28
CA ALA A 79 2.60 -18.87 20.33
C ALA A 79 3.92 -18.48 21.01
N THR A 80 4.38 -17.24 20.86
CA THR A 80 5.66 -16.76 21.39
C THR A 80 5.54 -16.11 22.77
N GLY A 81 4.34 -15.69 23.16
CA GLY A 81 4.13 -14.84 24.34
C GLY A 81 4.61 -13.40 24.17
N TRP A 82 5.02 -12.99 22.97
CA TRP A 82 5.43 -11.61 22.70
C TRP A 82 4.25 -10.65 22.77
N SER A 83 4.53 -9.42 23.19
CA SER A 83 3.51 -8.38 23.22
C SER A 83 3.03 -8.02 21.81
N LEU A 84 1.75 -7.67 21.68
CA LEU A 84 1.13 -7.37 20.38
C LEU A 84 1.81 -6.19 19.68
N ASP A 85 2.23 -5.18 20.43
CA ASP A 85 2.94 -4.01 19.90
C ASP A 85 4.32 -4.38 19.34
N LEU A 86 5.04 -5.31 19.98
CA LEU A 86 6.31 -5.81 19.47
C LEU A 86 6.11 -6.56 18.16
N VAL A 87 5.16 -7.50 18.12
CA VAL A 87 4.86 -8.26 16.89
C VAL A 87 4.43 -7.33 15.76
N HIS A 88 3.57 -6.34 16.05
CA HIS A 88 3.14 -5.33 15.08
C HIS A 88 4.32 -4.48 14.57
N ARG A 89 5.26 -4.10 15.44
CA ARG A 89 6.47 -3.35 15.05
C ARG A 89 7.45 -4.17 14.22
N LEU A 90 7.66 -5.45 14.58
CA LEU A 90 8.47 -6.39 13.80
C LEU A 90 7.89 -6.59 12.40
N PHE A 91 6.56 -6.72 12.31
CA PHE A 91 5.85 -6.73 11.04
C PHE A 91 6.10 -5.47 10.23
N GLY A 92 6.01 -4.27 10.83
CA GLY A 92 6.38 -3.01 10.16
C GLY A 92 7.82 -3.00 9.64
N GLY A 93 8.77 -3.54 10.41
CA GLY A 93 10.14 -3.71 9.97
C GLY A 93 10.26 -4.63 8.74
N LEU A 94 9.58 -5.77 8.76
CA LEU A 94 9.53 -6.70 7.62
C LEU A 94 8.91 -6.04 6.38
N SER A 95 7.80 -5.31 6.54
CA SER A 95 7.12 -4.58 5.47
C SER A 95 8.02 -3.55 4.82
N ILE A 96 8.78 -2.79 5.61
CA ILE A 96 9.76 -1.81 5.08
C ILE A 96 10.84 -2.51 4.26
N VAL A 97 11.41 -3.62 4.76
CA VAL A 97 12.43 -4.39 4.03
C VAL A 97 11.86 -4.90 2.71
N LEU A 98 10.69 -5.52 2.75
CA LEU A 98 10.03 -6.06 1.56
C LEU A 98 9.79 -4.94 0.54
N LEU A 99 9.19 -3.82 0.97
CA LEU A 99 8.92 -2.67 0.11
C LEU A 99 10.19 -2.15 -0.57
N VAL A 100 11.28 -1.97 0.18
CA VAL A 100 12.56 -1.49 -0.37
C VAL A 100 13.11 -2.46 -1.40
N LEU A 101 13.08 -3.77 -1.13
CA LEU A 101 13.61 -4.79 -2.04
C LEU A 101 12.81 -4.83 -3.35
N VAL A 102 11.48 -4.91 -3.28
CA VAL A 102 10.64 -4.98 -4.48
C VAL A 102 10.65 -3.68 -5.27
N THR A 103 10.65 -2.53 -4.58
CA THR A 103 10.70 -1.21 -5.22
C THR A 103 12.04 -1.01 -5.91
N TYR A 104 13.16 -1.34 -5.28
CA TYR A 104 14.47 -1.26 -5.92
C TYR A 104 14.57 -2.20 -7.12
N ALA A 105 14.05 -3.42 -7.01
CA ALA A 105 14.01 -4.37 -8.12
C ALA A 105 13.12 -3.87 -9.28
N PHE A 106 11.97 -3.26 -8.98
CA PHE A 106 11.10 -2.61 -9.97
C PHE A 106 11.81 -1.44 -10.65
N ILE A 107 12.41 -0.53 -9.90
CA ILE A 107 13.19 0.59 -10.42
C ILE A 107 14.32 0.10 -11.33
N ALA A 108 14.97 -1.03 -10.99
CA ALA A 108 16.01 -1.62 -11.82
C ALA A 108 15.54 -2.14 -13.18
N THR A 109 14.23 -2.40 -13.35
CA THR A 109 13.63 -2.71 -14.67
C THR A 109 13.48 -1.46 -15.55
N ALA A 110 13.42 -0.28 -14.93
CA ALA A 110 13.23 0.99 -15.63
C ALA A 110 14.55 1.72 -15.90
N ILE A 111 15.41 1.82 -14.89
CA ILE A 111 16.61 2.65 -14.85
C ILE A 111 17.85 1.75 -14.91
N ARG A 112 18.85 2.06 -15.77
CA ARG A 112 20.11 1.27 -15.86
C ARG A 112 21.16 1.65 -14.82
N LYS A 113 21.42 2.95 -14.62
CA LYS A 113 22.53 3.43 -13.76
C LYS A 113 22.20 3.25 -12.27
N PRO A 114 23.05 2.57 -11.46
CA PRO A 114 22.77 2.30 -10.05
C PRO A 114 22.53 3.55 -9.19
N TRP A 115 23.27 4.63 -9.45
CA TRP A 115 23.10 5.90 -8.76
C TRP A 115 21.67 6.43 -8.88
N TYR A 116 21.13 6.51 -10.11
CA TYR A 116 19.76 6.95 -10.35
C TYR A 116 18.71 6.01 -9.75
N ARG A 117 19.00 4.71 -9.65
CA ARG A 117 18.10 3.77 -8.94
C ARG A 117 17.99 4.09 -7.46
N ARG A 118 19.13 4.40 -6.82
CA ARG A 118 19.18 4.78 -5.40
C ARG A 118 18.47 6.11 -5.17
N MET A 119 18.67 7.10 -6.04
CA MET A 119 17.94 8.36 -5.97
C MET A 119 16.44 8.17 -6.12
N ALA A 120 15.99 7.39 -7.11
CA ALA A 120 14.58 7.08 -7.30
C ALA A 120 13.98 6.33 -6.09
N LEU A 121 14.74 5.42 -5.47
CA LEU A 121 14.31 4.75 -4.25
C LEU A 121 14.21 5.72 -3.07
N VAL A 122 15.16 6.63 -2.91
CA VAL A 122 15.09 7.67 -1.87
C VAL A 122 13.87 8.57 -2.09
N LEU A 123 13.61 9.00 -3.33
CA LEU A 123 12.41 9.78 -3.66
C LEU A 123 11.11 8.98 -3.45
N ALA A 124 11.10 7.68 -3.69
CA ALA A 124 9.93 6.86 -3.39
C ALA A 124 9.70 6.72 -1.88
N CYS A 125 10.75 6.46 -1.09
CA CYS A 125 10.63 6.26 0.35
C CYS A 125 10.42 7.56 1.13
N PHE A 126 11.03 8.67 0.71
CA PHE A 126 11.03 9.97 1.41
C PHE A 126 10.33 11.07 0.62
N GLY A 127 9.69 10.76 -0.50
CA GLY A 127 8.82 11.68 -1.22
C GLY A 127 7.66 12.03 -0.30
N VAL A 128 7.77 13.17 0.38
CA VAL A 128 6.69 13.74 1.18
C VAL A 128 6.04 14.84 0.35
N GLY A 129 4.74 14.98 0.51
CA GLY A 129 4.01 16.13 0.02
C GLY A 129 4.49 17.44 0.62
N PHE A 130 3.99 18.53 0.07
CA PHE A 130 4.24 19.87 0.59
C PHE A 130 3.25 20.26 1.71
N VAL A 131 2.79 19.32 2.55
CA VAL A 131 1.94 19.61 3.74
C VAL A 131 2.50 20.76 4.57
N TRP A 132 3.82 20.85 4.74
CA TRP A 132 4.46 21.91 5.51
C TRP A 132 4.26 23.29 4.87
N LEU A 133 4.24 23.39 3.53
CA LEU A 133 3.91 24.64 2.83
C LEU A 133 2.45 25.00 3.02
N ALA A 134 1.55 24.02 3.03
CA ALA A 134 0.15 24.24 3.29
C ALA A 134 -0.09 24.74 4.74
N GLN A 135 0.60 24.16 5.72
CA GLN A 135 0.60 24.63 7.11
C GLN A 135 1.22 26.01 7.26
N LEU A 136 2.33 26.30 6.57
CA LEU A 136 2.95 27.62 6.56
C LEU A 136 2.02 28.66 5.95
N GLY A 137 1.40 28.34 4.81
CA GLY A 137 0.39 29.17 4.15
C GLY A 137 -0.78 29.45 5.08
N TYR A 138 -1.27 28.45 5.80
CA TYR A 138 -2.31 28.64 6.83
C TYR A 138 -1.85 29.61 7.94
N ARG A 139 -0.63 29.43 8.47
CA ARG A 139 -0.09 30.33 9.51
C ARG A 139 0.06 31.77 9.04
N LEU A 140 0.37 31.99 7.76
CA LEU A 140 0.59 33.32 7.20
C LEU A 140 -0.70 34.00 6.73
N THR A 141 -1.68 33.25 6.22
CA THR A 141 -2.87 33.79 5.54
C THR A 141 -4.19 33.49 6.23
N GLY A 142 -4.21 32.56 7.19
CA GLY A 142 -5.44 32.01 7.78
C GLY A 142 -6.22 31.06 6.85
N ILE A 143 -5.76 30.84 5.61
CA ILE A 143 -6.46 29.99 4.63
C ILE A 143 -6.08 28.53 4.86
N HIS A 144 -7.07 27.70 5.16
CA HIS A 144 -6.89 26.25 5.28
C HIS A 144 -6.86 25.58 3.91
N SER A 145 -5.67 25.19 3.48
CA SER A 145 -5.47 24.34 2.30
C SER A 145 -5.11 22.93 2.77
N LYS A 146 -6.09 22.07 3.03
CA LYS A 146 -5.79 20.67 3.37
C LYS A 146 -5.34 19.93 2.12
N THR A 147 -4.07 19.54 2.05
CA THR A 147 -3.53 18.69 0.97
C THR A 147 -3.78 17.21 1.28
N VAL A 148 -3.78 16.35 0.25
CA VAL A 148 -4.20 14.95 0.39
C VAL A 148 -3.41 14.17 1.45
N ASP A 149 -2.13 14.50 1.62
CA ASP A 149 -1.18 13.93 2.58
C ASP A 149 -1.42 14.36 4.03
N SER A 150 -2.43 15.21 4.28
CA SER A 150 -2.86 15.58 5.64
C SER A 150 -3.90 14.64 6.26
N TRP A 151 -4.56 13.79 5.47
CA TRP A 151 -5.49 12.77 5.98
C TRP A 151 -5.31 11.39 5.33
N LEU A 152 -4.77 11.32 4.11
CA LEU A 152 -4.54 10.07 3.40
C LEU A 152 -3.07 9.67 3.52
N VAL A 153 -2.77 8.82 4.49
CA VAL A 153 -1.41 8.42 4.86
C VAL A 153 -0.70 7.66 3.72
N GLU A 154 -1.47 7.01 2.85
CA GLU A 154 -1.03 6.24 1.69
C GLU A 154 -0.28 7.10 0.65
N THR A 155 -0.47 8.42 0.68
CA THR A 155 0.21 9.36 -0.22
C THR A 155 1.67 9.60 0.18
N SER A 156 2.06 9.27 1.41
CA SER A 156 3.43 9.34 1.89
C SER A 156 3.89 7.98 2.43
N LEU A 157 4.69 7.27 1.63
CA LEU A 157 5.26 6.00 2.06
C LEU A 157 6.06 6.14 3.36
N PHE A 158 6.79 7.23 3.57
CA PHE A 158 7.50 7.46 4.84
C PHE A 158 6.53 7.54 6.03
N HIS A 159 5.43 8.28 5.88
CA HIS A 159 4.43 8.40 6.94
C HIS A 159 3.77 7.05 7.23
N ALA A 160 3.42 6.29 6.19
CA ALA A 160 2.92 4.92 6.33
C ALA A 160 3.92 4.00 7.05
N MET A 161 5.23 4.11 6.78
CA MET A 161 6.27 3.34 7.49
C MET A 161 6.34 3.62 8.99
N LEU A 162 5.96 4.82 9.42
CA LEU A 162 5.95 5.18 10.82
C LEU A 162 4.70 4.67 11.54
N VAL A 163 3.57 4.64 10.85
CA VAL A 163 2.26 4.61 11.51
C VAL A 163 1.39 3.40 11.12
N TYR A 164 1.49 2.93 9.88
CA TYR A 164 0.62 1.88 9.33
C TYR A 164 1.42 0.81 8.58
N PRO A 165 2.00 -0.16 9.32
CA PRO A 165 2.76 -1.28 8.77
C PRO A 165 2.11 -2.04 7.62
N HIS A 166 0.78 -2.18 7.66
CA HIS A 166 0.03 -2.93 6.67
C HIS A 166 -0.10 -2.16 5.35
N PHE A 167 -0.20 -0.82 5.33
CA PHE A 167 -0.15 -0.06 4.07
C PHE A 167 1.20 -0.19 3.38
N VAL A 168 2.30 -0.18 4.14
CA VAL A 168 3.64 -0.44 3.59
C VAL A 168 3.74 -1.84 3.00
N PHE A 169 3.14 -2.82 3.68
CA PHE A 169 3.08 -4.18 3.19
C PHE A 169 2.26 -4.28 1.90
N SER A 170 1.08 -3.67 1.85
CA SER A 170 0.22 -3.64 0.67
C SER A 170 0.90 -2.97 -0.52
N ALA A 171 1.56 -1.83 -0.32
CA ALA A 171 2.37 -1.18 -1.35
C ALA A 171 3.48 -2.10 -1.88
N ALA A 172 4.14 -2.87 -1.00
CA ALA A 172 5.14 -3.85 -1.42
C ALA A 172 4.52 -4.99 -2.24
N LEU A 173 3.33 -5.44 -1.87
CA LEU A 173 2.62 -6.49 -2.62
C LEU A 173 2.20 -6.01 -4.01
N ILE A 174 1.66 -4.80 -4.12
CA ILE A 174 1.33 -4.17 -5.41
C ILE A 174 2.55 -4.10 -6.31
N VAL A 175 3.63 -3.46 -5.83
CA VAL A 175 4.85 -3.27 -6.62
C VAL A 175 5.47 -4.62 -6.97
N GLY A 176 5.44 -5.58 -6.05
CA GLY A 176 5.88 -6.95 -6.28
C GLY A 176 5.08 -7.66 -7.37
N SER A 177 3.74 -7.59 -7.35
CA SER A 177 2.88 -8.16 -8.39
C SER A 177 3.21 -7.59 -9.77
N LEU A 178 3.36 -6.27 -9.90
CA LEU A 178 3.71 -5.61 -11.16
C LEU A 178 5.15 -5.95 -11.61
N LEU A 179 6.10 -6.02 -10.68
CA LEU A 179 7.47 -6.47 -10.96
C LEU A 179 7.48 -7.90 -11.51
N PHE A 180 6.71 -8.80 -10.90
CA PHE A 180 6.65 -10.19 -11.30
C PHE A 180 5.95 -10.39 -12.64
N LEU A 181 4.98 -9.54 -12.99
CA LEU A 181 4.44 -9.46 -14.35
C LEU A 181 5.54 -9.14 -15.37
N LEU A 182 6.33 -8.09 -15.13
CA LEU A 182 7.44 -7.72 -16.00
C LEU A 182 8.50 -8.82 -16.12
N LYS A 183 8.78 -9.53 -15.03
CA LYS A 183 9.68 -10.69 -15.03
C LYS A 183 9.12 -11.87 -15.83
N ALA A 184 7.81 -12.13 -15.73
CA ALA A 184 7.14 -13.19 -16.48
C ALA A 184 7.26 -12.95 -17.98
N GLU A 185 6.97 -11.73 -18.43
CA GLU A 185 7.12 -11.35 -19.83
C GLU A 185 8.56 -11.45 -20.32
N ARG A 186 9.51 -10.91 -19.54
CA ARG A 186 10.92 -10.93 -19.93
C ARG A 186 11.48 -12.35 -20.04
N ALA A 187 11.07 -13.24 -19.13
CA ALA A 187 11.52 -14.63 -19.13
C ALA A 187 10.72 -15.54 -20.07
N GLY A 188 9.52 -15.12 -20.50
CA GLY A 188 8.57 -15.97 -21.21
C GLY A 188 8.06 -17.16 -20.38
N ARG A 189 8.07 -17.06 -19.04
CA ARG A 189 7.73 -18.17 -18.10
C ARG A 189 6.54 -17.80 -17.21
N TYR A 190 5.76 -18.81 -16.83
CA TYR A 190 4.60 -18.63 -15.94
C TYR A 190 4.96 -18.54 -14.45
N ALA A 191 6.09 -19.10 -14.02
CA ALA A 191 6.48 -19.12 -12.61
C ALA A 191 6.58 -17.72 -11.97
N PRO A 192 7.16 -16.69 -12.63
CA PRO A 192 7.10 -15.33 -12.11
C PRO A 192 5.66 -14.79 -12.04
N ALA A 193 4.80 -15.09 -13.02
CA ALA A 193 3.40 -14.64 -12.98
C ALA A 193 2.64 -15.28 -11.80
N LEU A 194 2.91 -16.54 -11.49
CA LEU A 194 2.37 -17.21 -10.30
C LEU A 194 2.84 -16.51 -9.01
N ALA A 195 4.12 -16.17 -8.89
CA ALA A 195 4.61 -15.39 -7.76
C ALA A 195 3.92 -14.01 -7.66
N GLY A 196 3.69 -13.34 -8.80
CA GLY A 196 2.94 -12.08 -8.84
C GLY A 196 1.48 -12.22 -8.42
N GLY A 197 0.83 -13.34 -8.77
CA GLY A 197 -0.54 -13.63 -8.32
C GLY A 197 -0.62 -14.06 -6.85
N LEU A 198 0.40 -14.71 -6.31
CA LEU A 198 0.50 -14.95 -4.86
C LEU A 198 0.61 -13.64 -4.09
N PHE A 199 1.41 -12.69 -4.58
CA PHE A 199 1.47 -11.34 -4.01
C PHE A 199 0.09 -10.67 -4.04
N ALA A 200 -0.63 -10.78 -5.16
CA ALA A 200 -1.98 -10.23 -5.30
C ALA A 200 -3.01 -10.93 -4.39
N ALA A 201 -2.89 -12.24 -4.19
CA ALA A 201 -3.75 -13.01 -3.29
C ALA A 201 -3.53 -12.64 -1.82
N ILE A 202 -2.27 -12.48 -1.40
CA ILE A 202 -1.93 -12.00 -0.05
C ILE A 202 -2.45 -10.56 0.13
N LEU A 203 -2.35 -9.73 -0.91
CA LEU A 203 -2.90 -8.36 -0.91
C LEU A 203 -4.41 -8.41 -0.72
N ALA A 204 -5.13 -9.25 -1.48
CA ALA A 204 -6.58 -9.43 -1.33
C ALA A 204 -7.00 -9.85 0.08
N ALA A 205 -6.20 -10.72 0.72
CA ALA A 205 -6.46 -11.26 2.04
C ALA A 205 -6.14 -10.29 3.19
N SER A 206 -5.33 -9.26 2.91
CA SER A 206 -4.86 -8.30 3.90
C SER A 206 -5.51 -6.92 3.73
N HIS A 207 -5.55 -6.43 2.49
CA HIS A 207 -6.06 -5.12 2.11
C HIS A 207 -6.80 -5.19 0.75
N THR A 208 -8.06 -5.66 0.81
CA THR A 208 -8.85 -6.07 -0.36
C THR A 208 -9.06 -4.97 -1.41
N PHE A 209 -9.23 -3.71 -0.98
CA PHE A 209 -9.53 -2.59 -1.89
C PHE A 209 -8.38 -2.29 -2.85
N GLU A 210 -7.14 -2.49 -2.41
CA GLU A 210 -5.94 -2.16 -3.19
C GLU A 210 -5.71 -3.09 -4.38
N VAL A 211 -6.32 -4.28 -4.40
CA VAL A 211 -6.17 -5.23 -5.52
C VAL A 211 -6.77 -4.67 -6.82
N VAL A 212 -7.76 -3.77 -6.71
CA VAL A 212 -8.51 -3.22 -7.85
C VAL A 212 -7.60 -2.55 -8.88
N VAL A 213 -6.45 -2.02 -8.45
CA VAL A 213 -5.52 -1.28 -9.30
C VAL A 213 -4.71 -2.19 -10.25
N LEU A 214 -4.55 -3.48 -9.92
CA LEU A 214 -3.64 -4.38 -10.62
C LEU A 214 -4.09 -4.66 -12.06
N LEU A 215 -5.37 -4.98 -12.23
CA LEU A 215 -5.97 -5.28 -13.54
C LEU A 215 -5.90 -4.06 -14.49
N PRO A 216 -6.45 -2.87 -14.15
CA PRO A 216 -6.40 -1.72 -15.05
C PRO A 216 -4.96 -1.28 -15.32
N THR A 217 -4.03 -1.40 -14.36
CA THR A 217 -2.61 -1.10 -14.60
C THR A 217 -2.01 -2.05 -15.62
N ALA A 218 -2.20 -3.37 -15.47
CA ALA A 218 -1.67 -4.36 -16.40
C ALA A 218 -2.24 -4.19 -17.81
N VAL A 219 -3.57 -3.97 -17.92
CA VAL A 219 -4.25 -3.72 -19.19
C VAL A 219 -3.72 -2.44 -19.85
N THR A 220 -3.66 -1.33 -19.10
CA THR A 220 -3.14 -0.06 -19.61
C THR A 220 -1.69 -0.21 -20.08
N TYR A 221 -0.86 -0.92 -19.34
CA TYR A 221 0.51 -1.21 -19.75
C TYR A 221 0.58 -2.03 -21.06
N PHE A 222 -0.24 -3.08 -21.22
CA PHE A 222 -0.28 -3.86 -22.46
C PHE A 222 -0.74 -3.03 -23.65
N LEU A 223 -1.72 -2.15 -23.46
CA LEU A 223 -2.21 -1.23 -24.48
C LEU A 223 -1.10 -0.24 -24.88
N LEU A 224 -0.45 0.40 -23.91
CA LEU A 224 0.66 1.33 -24.17
C LEU A 224 1.82 0.64 -24.90
N ASP A 225 2.22 -0.55 -24.47
CA ASP A 225 3.29 -1.30 -25.12
C ASP A 225 2.88 -1.78 -26.54
N GLY A 226 1.63 -2.16 -26.76
CA GLY A 226 1.09 -2.53 -28.07
C GLY A 226 1.04 -1.35 -29.05
N MET A 227 0.55 -0.20 -28.60
CA MET A 227 0.52 1.05 -29.36
C MET A 227 1.93 1.50 -29.78
N VAL A 228 2.89 1.42 -28.85
CA VAL A 228 4.29 1.79 -29.10
C VAL A 228 4.95 0.86 -30.12
N ARG A 229 4.63 -0.44 -30.11
CA ARG A 229 5.25 -1.43 -30.99
C ARG A 229 4.50 -1.62 -32.32
N GLY A 230 3.30 -1.07 -32.47
CA GLY A 230 2.43 -1.33 -33.61
C GLY A 230 2.06 -2.82 -33.74
N ARG A 231 1.97 -3.55 -32.63
CA ARG A 231 1.72 -5.00 -32.62
C ARG A 231 0.65 -5.36 -31.60
N ILE A 232 -0.12 -6.38 -31.94
CA ILE A 232 -1.09 -6.99 -31.02
C ILE A 232 -0.32 -7.59 -29.82
N PRO A 233 -0.80 -7.43 -28.57
CA PRO A 233 -0.20 -8.06 -27.41
C PRO A 233 -0.07 -9.58 -27.58
N ASP A 234 1.08 -10.15 -27.22
CA ASP A 234 1.28 -11.61 -27.19
C ASP A 234 0.17 -12.27 -26.36
N PRO A 235 -0.54 -13.30 -26.88
CA PRO A 235 -1.56 -14.03 -26.14
C PRO A 235 -1.12 -14.51 -24.74
N ARG A 236 0.17 -14.79 -24.54
CA ARG A 236 0.74 -15.17 -23.24
C ARG A 236 0.55 -14.10 -22.17
N ARG A 237 0.47 -12.82 -22.55
CA ARG A 237 0.20 -11.71 -21.62
C ARG A 237 -1.14 -11.86 -20.91
N TRP A 238 -2.15 -12.34 -21.62
CA TRP A 238 -3.46 -12.61 -21.05
C TRP A 238 -3.40 -13.75 -20.05
N LEU A 239 -2.62 -14.80 -20.32
CA LEU A 239 -2.38 -15.89 -19.36
C LEU A 239 -1.65 -15.39 -18.10
N TYR A 240 -0.63 -14.53 -18.23
CA TYR A 240 0.02 -13.92 -17.07
C TYR A 240 -0.96 -13.09 -16.24
N MET A 241 -1.83 -12.34 -16.90
CA MET A 241 -2.86 -11.55 -16.23
C MET A 241 -3.88 -12.43 -15.51
N VAL A 242 -4.32 -13.53 -16.12
CA VAL A 242 -5.20 -14.52 -15.47
C VAL A 242 -4.54 -15.10 -14.22
N LEU A 243 -3.24 -15.38 -14.24
CA LEU A 243 -2.55 -15.87 -13.03
C LEU A 243 -2.48 -14.80 -11.93
N ILE A 244 -2.23 -13.54 -12.30
CA ILE A 244 -2.11 -12.43 -11.33
C ILE A 244 -3.46 -12.04 -10.73
N VAL A 245 -4.49 -11.96 -11.56
CA VAL A 245 -5.83 -11.49 -11.16
C VAL A 245 -6.72 -12.65 -10.72
N GLY A 246 -6.51 -13.85 -11.25
CA GLY A 246 -7.29 -15.05 -10.91
C GLY A 246 -7.02 -15.57 -9.51
N LEU A 247 -5.76 -15.56 -9.05
CA LEU A 247 -5.40 -16.02 -7.72
C LEU A 247 -6.05 -15.25 -6.55
N PRO A 248 -6.21 -13.91 -6.59
CA PRO A 248 -6.96 -13.20 -5.57
C PRO A 248 -8.48 -13.41 -5.64
N LEU A 249 -9.05 -13.87 -6.78
CA LEU A 249 -10.52 -13.94 -6.95
C LEU A 249 -11.25 -14.70 -5.82
N PRO A 250 -10.83 -15.90 -5.39
CA PRO A 250 -11.52 -16.61 -4.31
C PRO A 250 -11.59 -15.80 -3.02
N VAL A 251 -10.51 -15.07 -2.69
CA VAL A 251 -10.44 -14.20 -1.50
C VAL A 251 -11.38 -12.99 -1.65
N LEU A 252 -11.37 -12.36 -2.83
CA LEU A 252 -12.27 -11.23 -3.11
C LEU A 252 -13.75 -11.64 -3.03
N LEU A 253 -14.09 -12.80 -3.60
CA LEU A 253 -15.45 -13.34 -3.58
C LEU A 253 -15.88 -13.69 -2.16
N LEU A 254 -15.00 -14.31 -1.37
CA LEU A 254 -15.27 -14.62 0.03
C LEU A 254 -15.50 -13.34 0.85
N ASN A 255 -14.62 -12.33 0.72
CA ASN A 255 -14.78 -11.06 1.42
C ASN A 255 -16.08 -10.36 1.02
N ARG A 256 -16.42 -10.34 -0.27
CA ARG A 256 -17.70 -9.79 -0.74
C ARG A 256 -18.89 -10.53 -0.16
N TRP A 257 -18.86 -11.86 -0.16
CA TRP A 257 -19.91 -12.70 0.41
C TRP A 257 -20.09 -12.41 1.91
N THR A 258 -19.00 -12.35 2.69
CA THR A 258 -19.04 -12.00 4.12
C THR A 258 -19.67 -10.63 4.35
N LEU A 259 -19.25 -9.60 3.59
CA LEU A 259 -19.79 -8.24 3.72
C LEU A 259 -21.29 -8.16 3.37
N THR A 260 -21.80 -9.03 2.50
CA THR A 260 -23.25 -9.11 2.20
C THR A 260 -24.06 -9.87 3.25
N ARG A 261 -23.41 -10.76 4.02
CA ARG A 261 -24.06 -11.58 5.04
C ARG A 261 -24.02 -10.97 6.42
N GLU A 262 -23.08 -10.06 6.66
CA GLU A 262 -22.83 -9.42 7.95
C GLU A 262 -22.99 -7.90 7.83
N PRO A 263 -24.23 -7.39 8.04
CA PRO A 263 -24.55 -5.98 7.83
C PRO A 263 -23.68 -5.03 8.64
N MET A 264 -23.18 -5.47 9.81
CA MET A 264 -22.33 -4.66 10.66
C MET A 264 -21.03 -4.26 9.93
N TRP A 265 -20.29 -5.23 9.42
CA TRP A 265 -19.05 -4.97 8.67
C TRP A 265 -19.33 -4.37 7.29
N GLY A 266 -20.42 -4.78 6.64
CA GLY A 266 -20.87 -4.18 5.38
C GLY A 266 -21.14 -2.67 5.52
N ASN A 267 -21.78 -2.25 6.61
CA ASN A 267 -22.07 -0.85 6.89
C ASN A 267 -20.82 -0.03 7.25
N VAL A 268 -19.86 -0.62 7.97
CA VAL A 268 -18.57 0.03 8.23
C VAL A 268 -17.88 0.35 6.91
N VAL A 269 -17.77 -0.65 6.02
CA VAL A 269 -17.16 -0.46 4.70
C VAL A 269 -17.93 0.54 3.84
N ALA A 270 -19.27 0.50 3.85
CA ALA A 270 -20.10 1.41 3.07
C ALA A 270 -20.00 2.88 3.52
N ARG A 271 -19.53 3.14 4.75
CA ARG A 271 -19.33 4.49 5.30
C ARG A 271 -17.91 5.02 5.11
N LEU A 272 -16.97 4.19 4.67
CA LEU A 272 -15.62 4.65 4.35
C LEU A 272 -15.70 5.65 3.21
N ASN A 273 -15.22 6.87 3.46
CA ASN A 273 -15.19 7.94 2.47
C ASN A 273 -13.75 8.43 2.29
N PHE A 274 -13.11 7.91 1.26
CA PHE A 274 -11.77 8.33 0.84
C PHE A 274 -11.90 9.27 -0.36
N TYR A 275 -12.32 10.51 -0.12
CA TYR A 275 -12.40 11.48 -1.19
C TYR A 275 -11.00 11.95 -1.59
N THR A 276 -10.73 11.98 -2.90
CA THR A 276 -9.56 12.68 -3.45
C THR A 276 -9.89 14.17 -3.54
N PRO A 277 -9.02 15.07 -3.05
CA PRO A 277 -9.26 16.50 -3.16
C PRO A 277 -9.10 16.99 -4.60
N ASP A 278 -9.35 18.27 -4.84
CA ASP A 278 -9.12 18.85 -6.16
C ASP A 278 -7.68 18.63 -6.67
N PRO A 279 -7.46 18.60 -8.00
CA PRO A 279 -6.16 18.27 -8.60
C PRO A 279 -4.99 19.12 -8.10
N PHE A 280 -5.23 20.37 -7.72
CA PHE A 280 -4.19 21.25 -7.20
C PHE A 280 -3.73 20.81 -5.81
N ARG A 281 -4.68 20.51 -4.91
CA ARG A 281 -4.36 19.97 -3.58
C ARG A 281 -3.77 18.56 -3.64
N LEU A 282 -4.14 17.75 -4.64
CA LEU A 282 -3.49 16.47 -4.91
C LEU A 282 -2.03 16.68 -5.34
N ALA A 283 -1.77 17.56 -6.30
CA ALA A 283 -0.42 17.87 -6.78
C ALA A 283 0.50 18.37 -5.65
N LEU A 284 -0.01 19.24 -4.77
CA LEU A 284 0.72 19.69 -3.59
C LEU A 284 1.03 18.54 -2.63
N GLY A 285 0.08 17.62 -2.40
CA GLY A 285 0.28 16.47 -1.50
C GLY A 285 1.16 15.35 -2.07
N LEU A 286 1.28 15.24 -3.39
CA LEU A 286 2.28 14.36 -4.02
C LEU A 286 3.70 14.97 -4.02
N GLY A 287 3.81 16.27 -3.74
CA GLY A 287 5.05 16.96 -3.47
C GLY A 287 6.04 16.97 -4.63
N ALA A 288 7.34 16.99 -4.29
CA ALA A 288 8.43 17.12 -5.27
C ALA A 288 8.39 16.02 -6.35
N SER A 289 7.96 14.81 -6.01
CA SER A 289 7.86 13.69 -6.95
C SER A 289 6.91 14.00 -8.12
N PHE A 290 5.77 14.64 -7.84
CA PHE A 290 4.82 15.04 -8.89
C PHE A 290 5.41 16.09 -9.83
N PHE A 291 6.06 17.13 -9.29
CA PHE A 291 6.65 18.19 -10.11
C PHE A 291 7.85 17.69 -10.92
N ILE A 292 8.66 16.78 -10.37
CA ILE A 292 9.73 16.12 -11.14
C ILE A 292 9.12 15.36 -12.32
N VAL A 293 8.05 14.59 -12.10
CA VAL A 293 7.36 13.89 -13.19
C VAL A 293 6.83 14.91 -14.20
N LEU A 294 6.13 15.96 -13.77
CA LEU A 294 5.57 16.98 -14.66
C LEU A 294 6.63 17.63 -15.56
N LEU A 295 7.81 17.96 -15.00
CA LEU A 295 8.90 18.60 -15.73
C LEU A 295 9.68 17.64 -16.65
N THR A 296 9.65 16.33 -16.35
CA THR A 296 10.41 15.31 -17.10
C THR A 296 9.54 14.43 -17.98
N PHE A 297 8.22 14.60 -17.93
CA PHE A 297 7.27 13.78 -18.64
C PHE A 297 7.40 14.02 -20.14
N ASP A 298 7.78 12.97 -20.86
CA ASP A 298 8.03 13.01 -22.29
C ASP A 298 6.91 12.36 -23.12
N GLY A 299 5.79 11.99 -22.49
CA GLY A 299 4.65 11.33 -23.14
C GLY A 299 4.58 9.82 -22.89
N PHE A 300 3.40 9.25 -23.18
CA PHE A 300 3.10 7.83 -22.94
C PHE A 300 3.65 6.89 -24.02
N LEU A 301 3.75 7.36 -25.26
CA LEU A 301 4.00 6.51 -26.45
C LEU A 301 5.45 6.57 -26.96
N ARG A 302 6.42 6.74 -26.06
CA ARG A 302 7.83 6.84 -26.44
C ARG A 302 8.45 5.45 -26.69
N PRO A 303 8.99 5.17 -27.88
CA PRO A 303 9.45 3.82 -28.25
C PRO A 303 10.70 3.36 -27.49
N ASN A 304 11.62 4.26 -27.21
CA ASN A 304 12.92 3.95 -26.59
C ASN A 304 12.84 3.77 -25.06
N ARG A 305 11.64 3.68 -24.49
CA ARG A 305 11.44 3.50 -23.05
C ARG A 305 11.37 2.03 -22.67
N SER A 306 11.88 1.71 -21.49
CA SER A 306 11.88 0.35 -20.95
C SER A 306 10.47 -0.10 -20.55
N ALA A 307 10.27 -1.41 -20.45
CA ALA A 307 8.99 -1.97 -19.98
C ALA A 307 8.64 -1.50 -18.56
N GLY A 308 9.64 -1.38 -17.68
CA GLY A 308 9.46 -0.84 -16.34
C GLY A 308 8.99 0.62 -16.34
N GLU A 309 9.54 1.45 -17.21
CA GLU A 309 9.10 2.85 -17.34
C GLU A 309 7.67 2.93 -17.90
N ARG A 310 7.34 2.11 -18.91
CA ARG A 310 5.97 2.03 -19.44
C ARG A 310 4.97 1.57 -18.38
N MET A 311 5.35 0.60 -17.54
CA MET A 311 4.52 0.14 -16.42
C MET A 311 4.30 1.25 -15.40
N ALA A 312 5.34 2.02 -15.05
CA ALA A 312 5.19 3.17 -14.15
C ALA A 312 4.27 4.26 -14.72
N LYS A 313 4.33 4.51 -16.03
CA LYS A 313 3.43 5.43 -16.73
C LYS A 313 1.98 4.92 -16.75
N ALA A 314 1.77 3.62 -16.98
CA ALA A 314 0.45 2.99 -16.89
C ALA A 314 -0.14 3.09 -15.49
N TRP A 315 0.68 2.82 -14.46
CA TRP A 315 0.30 3.00 -13.06
C TRP A 315 -0.12 4.43 -12.77
N LEU A 316 0.66 5.43 -13.19
CA LEU A 316 0.33 6.84 -12.98
C LEU A 316 -1.04 7.21 -13.59
N LEU A 317 -1.30 6.78 -14.82
CA LEU A 317 -2.60 7.00 -15.47
C LEU A 317 -3.75 6.39 -14.69
N VAL A 318 -3.60 5.12 -14.30
CA VAL A 318 -4.65 4.37 -13.61
C VAL A 318 -4.89 4.90 -12.21
N ALA A 319 -3.83 5.22 -11.46
CA ALA A 319 -3.93 5.79 -10.12
C ALA A 319 -4.66 7.14 -10.16
N LEU A 320 -4.33 8.03 -11.10
CA LEU A 320 -5.01 9.31 -11.25
C LEU A 320 -6.47 9.15 -11.73
N ALA A 321 -6.74 8.21 -12.64
CA ALA A 321 -8.09 7.95 -13.11
C ALA A 321 -8.97 7.37 -12.00
N LEU A 322 -8.48 6.39 -11.25
CA LEU A 322 -9.20 5.77 -10.13
C LEU A 322 -9.37 6.74 -8.94
N ALA A 323 -8.42 7.65 -8.72
CA ALA A 323 -8.54 8.65 -7.66
C ALA A 323 -9.75 9.58 -7.83
N TYR A 324 -10.17 9.83 -9.07
CA TYR A 324 -11.35 10.66 -9.39
C TYR A 324 -12.54 9.85 -9.90
N PHE A 325 -12.43 8.53 -9.91
CA PHE A 325 -13.54 7.66 -10.28
C PHE A 325 -14.49 7.52 -9.07
N PRO A 326 -15.81 7.70 -9.26
CA PRO A 326 -16.79 7.67 -8.16
C PRO A 326 -16.99 6.28 -7.54
#